data_AF-E7G6M3-F1
#
_entry.id   AF-E7G6M3-F1
#
_cell.length_a   1.000
_cell.length_b   1.000
_cell.length_c   1.000
_cell.angle_alpha   90.00
_cell.angle_beta   90.00
_cell.angle_gamma   90.00
#
_symmetry.space_group_name_H-M   'P 1'
#
loop_
_entity.id
_entity.type
_entity.pdbx_description
1 polymer ?
#
loop_
_entity_poly.entity_id
_entity_poly.type
_entity_poly.pdbx_seq_one_letter_code
_entity_poly.pdbx_strand_id
1 'polypeptide(L)'
;MKDTNSLSHTSYRCKYHIVIVPKYRRLIIYNRLKKDVINILVMLINRKPDVKLIEGHACPDHIHMLLEIPPKYAVSDFSGAVKIKININDI
;
A
#
# COMPACT_ATOMS: atom_id res chain seq x y z
N MET A 1 -5.60 -15.31 -23.13
CA MET A 1 -6.32 -14.66 -22.02
C MET A 1 -5.90 -13.20 -21.97
N LYS A 2 -6.83 -12.25 -21.79
CA LYS A 2 -6.49 -10.82 -21.66
C LYS A 2 -6.04 -10.53 -20.23
N ASP A 3 -4.78 -10.14 -20.04
CA ASP A 3 -4.21 -9.70 -18.76
C ASP A 3 -4.53 -8.21 -18.45
N THR A 4 -5.75 -7.77 -18.78
CA THR A 4 -6.14 -6.36 -18.67
C THR A 4 -7.54 -6.27 -18.09
N ASN A 5 -7.70 -5.44 -17.07
CA ASN A 5 -9.00 -5.09 -16.50
C ASN A 5 -9.69 -4.00 -17.33
N SER A 6 -11.00 -3.83 -17.16
CA SER A 6 -11.80 -2.85 -17.90
C SER A 6 -12.67 -2.00 -16.99
N LEU A 7 -12.74 -0.70 -17.29
CA LEU A 7 -13.73 0.28 -16.85
C LEU A 7 -14.62 0.67 -18.04
N SER A 8 -15.66 1.47 -17.81
CA SER A 8 -16.67 1.85 -18.82
C SER A 8 -16.08 2.36 -20.15
N HIS A 9 -14.96 3.07 -20.11
CA HIS A 9 -14.28 3.61 -21.29
C HIS A 9 -12.76 3.43 -21.26
N THR A 10 -12.24 2.47 -20.48
CA THR A 10 -10.78 2.32 -20.32
C THR A 10 -10.41 0.86 -20.08
N SER A 11 -9.40 0.36 -20.79
CA SER A 11 -8.73 -0.90 -20.44
C SER A 11 -7.44 -0.57 -19.70
N TYR A 12 -7.15 -1.28 -18.60
CA TYR A 12 -6.01 -0.96 -17.74
C TYR A 12 -5.31 -2.21 -17.19
N ARG A 13 -4.01 -2.05 -16.94
CA ARG A 13 -3.16 -3.00 -16.20
C ARG A 13 -2.20 -2.17 -15.36
N CYS A 14 -2.74 -1.53 -14.34
CA CYS A 14 -2.01 -0.55 -13.52
C CYS A 14 -1.56 -1.23 -12.23
N LYS A 15 -0.35 -1.79 -12.26
CA LYS A 15 0.31 -2.37 -11.08
C LYS A 15 1.35 -1.41 -10.55
N TYR A 16 1.31 -1.15 -9.25
CA TYR A 16 2.20 -0.23 -8.56
C TYR A 16 2.97 -0.98 -7.47
N HIS A 17 4.29 -0.84 -7.51
CA HIS A 17 5.16 -1.29 -6.45
C HIS A 17 5.36 -0.15 -5.45
N ILE A 18 4.77 -0.28 -4.27
CA ILE A 18 4.82 0.72 -3.19
C ILE A 18 5.76 0.21 -2.10
N VAL A 19 6.71 1.05 -1.71
CA VAL A 19 7.68 0.76 -0.65
C VAL A 19 7.49 1.76 0.48
N ILE A 20 7.28 1.24 1.69
CA ILE A 20 7.17 2.04 2.92
C ILE A 20 8.43 1.78 3.76
N VAL A 21 9.14 2.86 4.12
CA VAL A 21 10.37 2.79 4.90
C VAL A 21 10.18 3.61 6.18
N PRO A 22 10.53 3.09 7.38
CA PRO A 22 10.56 3.86 8.62
C PRO A 22 11.47 5.08 8.52
N LYS A 23 11.15 6.16 9.24
CA LYS A 23 12.07 7.29 9.33
C LYS A 23 13.34 6.82 10.04
N TYR A 24 14.50 7.11 9.45
CA TYR A 24 15.81 6.65 9.95
C TYR A 24 15.96 5.13 10.08
N ARG A 25 15.09 4.32 9.44
CA ARG A 25 15.11 2.84 9.52
C ARG A 25 15.13 2.31 10.95
N ARG A 26 14.32 2.87 11.86
CA ARG A 26 14.25 2.45 13.27
C ARG A 26 13.60 1.07 13.43
N LEU A 27 14.40 0.02 13.21
CA LEU A 27 14.02 -1.40 13.24
C LEU A 27 13.31 -1.83 14.53
N ILE A 28 13.73 -1.31 15.68
CA ILE A 28 13.23 -1.72 17.00
C ILE A 28 11.74 -1.37 17.15
N ILE A 29 11.37 -0.16 16.74
CA ILE A 29 9.99 0.33 16.83
C ILE A 29 9.15 -0.36 15.75
N TYR A 30 9.69 -0.46 14.54
CA TYR A 30 9.03 -1.15 13.43
C TYR A 30 8.69 -2.61 13.78
N ASN A 31 9.59 -3.39 14.39
CA ASN A 31 9.30 -4.77 14.77
C ASN A 31 8.12 -4.91 15.74
N ARG A 32 7.90 -3.91 16.62
CA ARG A 32 6.75 -3.87 17.52
C ARG A 32 5.47 -3.47 16.79
N LEU A 33 5.56 -2.47 15.90
CA LEU A 33 4.42 -1.91 15.18
C LEU A 33 4.08 -2.65 13.87
N LYS A 34 4.91 -3.59 13.42
CA LYS A 34 4.81 -4.27 12.12
C LYS A 34 3.41 -4.83 11.87
N LYS A 35 2.82 -5.47 12.89
CA LYS A 35 1.47 -6.05 12.82
C LYS A 35 0.40 -4.96 12.65
N ASP A 36 0.51 -3.87 13.41
CA ASP A 36 -0.45 -2.77 13.35
C ASP A 36 -0.35 -2.02 12.03
N VAL A 37 0.87 -1.80 11.53
CA VAL A 37 1.11 -1.22 10.21
C VAL A 37 0.47 -2.08 9.12
N ILE A 38 0.67 -3.39 9.14
CA ILE A 38 0.02 -4.30 8.18
C ILE A 38 -1.50 -4.21 8.28
N ASN A 39 -2.07 -4.20 9.49
CA ASN A 39 -3.51 -4.08 9.69
C ASN A 39 -4.06 -2.76 9.14
N ILE A 40 -3.36 -1.64 9.36
CA ILE A 40 -3.71 -0.33 8.81
C ILE A 40 -3.67 -0.35 7.28
N LEU A 41 -2.66 -0.97 6.68
CA LEU A 41 -2.52 -1.09 5.24
C LEU A 41 -3.65 -1.91 4.62
N VAL A 42 -3.95 -3.07 5.19
CA VAL A 42 -5.08 -3.92 4.77
C VAL A 42 -6.40 -3.16 4.90
N MET A 43 -6.62 -2.47 6.03
CA MET A 43 -7.80 -1.63 6.22
C MET A 43 -7.91 -0.52 5.16
N LEU A 44 -6.80 0.13 4.80
CA LEU A 44 -6.78 1.19 3.79
C LEU A 44 -7.11 0.66 2.39
N ILE A 45 -6.57 -0.50 2.04
CA ILE A 45 -6.88 -1.19 0.77
C ILE A 45 -8.37 -1.56 0.73
N ASN A 46 -8.89 -2.15 1.81
CA ASN A 46 -10.29 -2.57 1.89
C ASN A 46 -11.30 -1.41 1.81
N ARG A 47 -10.91 -0.18 2.11
CA ARG A 47 -11.76 1.02 1.90
C ARG A 47 -11.95 1.37 0.43
N LYS A 48 -11.15 0.81 -0.48
CA LYS A 48 -11.19 1.05 -1.93
C LYS A 48 -11.48 -0.29 -2.62
N PRO A 49 -12.76 -0.64 -2.86
CA PRO A 49 -13.17 -1.98 -3.27
C PRO A 49 -12.55 -2.45 -4.59
N ASP A 50 -12.15 -1.53 -5.47
CA ASP A 50 -11.55 -1.86 -6.76
C ASP A 50 -10.01 -1.95 -6.73
N VAL A 51 -9.38 -1.68 -5.57
CA VAL A 51 -7.93 -1.83 -5.39
C VAL A 51 -7.63 -3.23 -4.91
N LYS A 52 -6.68 -3.91 -5.55
CA LYS A 52 -6.30 -5.29 -5.19
C LYS A 52 -4.86 -5.33 -4.68
N LEU A 53 -4.66 -6.01 -3.55
CA LEU A 53 -3.32 -6.41 -3.12
C LEU A 53 -2.93 -7.67 -3.87
N ILE A 54 -1.89 -7.59 -4.72
CA ILE A 54 -1.36 -8.75 -5.43
C ILE A 54 -0.36 -9.47 -4.52
N GLU A 55 0.61 -8.73 -3.99
CA GLU A 55 1.66 -9.25 -3.11
C GLU A 55 2.01 -8.23 -2.04
N GLY A 56 2.40 -8.70 -0.86
CA GLY A 56 2.85 -7.84 0.23
C GLY A 56 3.88 -8.57 1.09
N HIS A 57 5.05 -7.95 1.28
CA HIS A 57 6.12 -8.47 2.11
C HIS A 57 6.59 -7.41 3.10
N ALA A 58 6.57 -7.78 4.38
CA ALA A 58 7.06 -6.93 5.44
C ALA A 58 8.48 -7.39 5.84
N CYS A 59 9.48 -6.70 5.28
CA CYS A 59 10.90 -6.92 5.50
C CYS A 59 11.33 -6.31 6.86
N PRO A 60 12.57 -6.56 7.32
CA PRO A 60 13.05 -6.01 8.58
C PRO A 60 13.06 -4.48 8.62
N ASP A 61 13.51 -3.79 7.57
CA ASP A 61 13.66 -2.33 7.52
C ASP A 61 12.69 -1.60 6.59
N HIS A 62 11.75 -2.30 5.94
CA HIS A 62 10.76 -1.71 5.03
C HIS A 62 9.62 -2.69 4.73
N ILE A 63 8.56 -2.21 4.08
CA ILE A 63 7.44 -3.00 3.56
C ILE A 63 7.33 -2.79 2.06
N HIS A 64 7.28 -3.89 1.31
CA HIS A 64 6.95 -3.92 -0.11
C HIS A 64 5.50 -4.34 -0.30
N MET A 65 4.79 -3.64 -1.19
CA MET A 65 3.47 -4.06 -1.64
C MET A 65 3.36 -3.87 -3.15
N LEU A 66 2.79 -4.87 -3.82
CA LEU A 66 2.36 -4.79 -5.20
C LEU A 66 0.83 -4.64 -5.21
N LEU A 67 0.36 -3.46 -5.60
CA LEU A 67 -1.05 -3.14 -5.70
C LEU A 67 -1.49 -3.01 -7.14
N GLU A 68 -2.68 -3.50 -7.46
CA GLU A 68 -3.39 -3.12 -8.67
C GLU A 68 -4.39 -2.02 -8.34
N ILE A 69 -4.14 -0.82 -8.88
CA ILE A 69 -4.93 0.38 -8.61
C ILE A 69 -5.55 0.86 -9.92
N PRO A 70 -6.88 0.89 -10.06
CA PRO A 70 -7.54 1.44 -11.23
C PRO A 70 -7.15 2.91 -11.47
N PRO A 71 -7.05 3.37 -12.73
CA PRO A 71 -6.59 4.72 -13.06
C PRO A 71 -7.51 5.85 -12.55
N LYS A 72 -8.73 5.53 -12.09
CA LYS A 72 -9.65 6.47 -11.43
C LYS A 72 -9.21 6.88 -10.02
N TYR A 73 -8.25 6.17 -9.41
CA TYR A 73 -7.70 6.51 -8.10
C TYR A 73 -6.28 7.03 -8.24
N ALA A 74 -5.98 8.13 -7.55
CA ALA A 74 -4.63 8.64 -7.46
C ALA A 74 -3.81 7.80 -6.46
N VAL A 75 -2.60 7.38 -6.87
CA VAL A 75 -1.68 6.65 -6.00
C VAL A 75 -1.25 7.49 -4.79
N SER A 76 -1.20 8.82 -4.96
CA SER A 76 -0.90 9.78 -3.90
C SER A 76 -1.88 9.69 -2.73
N ASP A 77 -3.17 9.43 -2.99
CA ASP A 77 -4.20 9.31 -1.95
C ASP A 77 -3.89 8.15 -1.00
N PHE A 78 -3.41 7.04 -1.56
CA PHE A 78 -2.97 5.89 -0.77
C PHE A 78 -1.75 6.26 0.09
N SER A 79 -0.72 6.85 -0.53
CA SER A 79 0.50 7.24 0.19
C SER A 79 0.25 8.27 1.30
N GLY A 80 -0.67 9.23 1.08
CA GLY A 80 -1.06 10.23 2.06
C GLY A 80 -1.83 9.63 3.22
N ALA A 81 -2.80 8.75 2.94
CA ALA A 81 -3.58 8.09 3.98
C ALA A 81 -2.71 7.18 4.88
N VAL A 82 -1.71 6.53 4.31
CA VAL A 82 -0.70 5.76 5.05
C VAL A 82 0.10 6.66 5.99
N LYS A 83 0.64 7.78 5.48
CA LYS A 83 1.44 8.72 6.29
C LYS A 83 0.65 9.39 7.42
N ILE A 84 -0.65 9.64 7.23
CA ILE A 84 -1.48 10.27 8.27
C ILE A 84 -1.82 9.28 9.38
N LYS A 85 -2.14 8.02 9.02
CA LYS A 85 -2.53 6.99 10.00
C LYS A 85 -1.36 6.39 10.74
N ILE A 86 -0.22 6.26 10.07
CA ILE A 86 1.01 5.87 10.72
C ILE A 86 1.72 7.16 11.07
N ASN A 87 1.52 7.63 12.30
CA ASN A 87 2.11 8.85 12.81
C ASN A 87 3.61 8.88 12.51
N ILE A 88 4.08 9.95 11.86
CA ILE A 88 5.46 10.14 11.40
C ILE A 88 6.49 10.06 12.54
N ASN A 89 6.06 10.24 13.78
CA ASN A 89 6.91 10.15 14.97
C ASN A 89 6.97 8.73 15.54
N ASP A 90 6.04 7.86 15.17
CA ASP A 90 5.91 6.50 15.70
C ASP A 90 6.70 5.47 14.87
N ILE A 91 7.31 5.84 13.73
CA ILE A 91 8.25 4.98 12.97
C ILE A 91 9.61 5.62 12.77
#